data_AF-A0A7V9DAJ6-F1
#
_entry.id   AF-A0A7V9DAJ6-F1
#
_cell.length_a   1.000
_cell.length_b   1.000
_cell.length_c   1.000
_cell.angle_alpha   90.00
_cell.angle_beta   90.00
_cell.angle_gamma   90.00
#
_symmetry.space_group_name_H-M   'P 1'
#
loop_
_entity.id
_entity.type
_entity.pdbx_description
1 polymer ?
#
loop_
_entity_poly.entity_id
_entity_poly.type
_entity_poly.pdbx_seq_one_letter_code
_entity_poly.pdbx_strand_id
1 'polypeptide(L)'
;MTERKHIAIFASIIMVLASGLLFPAAAQAPQQEKLLNGLKVLMWSDPGADMVTARLRIHSGSAFDPQGKEGTMKVAGEVIFPN
;
A
#
# COMPACT_ATOMS: atom_id res chain seq x y z
N MET A 1 0.11 1.87 53.96
CA MET A 1 0.67 2.78 52.93
C MET A 1 1.34 2.02 51.76
N THR A 2 1.59 0.72 51.90
CA THR A 2 2.27 -0.15 50.92
C THR A 2 1.36 -0.61 49.77
N GLU A 3 0.08 -0.92 50.04
CA GLU A 3 -0.86 -1.41 49.00
C GLU A 3 -1.17 -0.40 47.89
N ARG A 4 -1.30 0.88 48.24
CA ARG A 4 -1.52 1.96 47.25
C ARG A 4 -0.34 2.11 46.29
N LYS A 5 0.88 1.78 46.72
CA LYS A 5 2.09 1.83 45.88
C LYS A 5 2.10 0.70 44.87
N HIS A 6 1.71 -0.52 45.26
CA HIS A 6 1.62 -1.67 44.34
C HIS A 6 0.53 -1.48 43.28
N ILE A 7 -0.62 -0.93 43.65
CA ILE A 7 -1.69 -0.58 42.71
C ILE A 7 -1.21 0.49 41.72
N ALA A 8 -0.52 1.52 42.21
CA ALA A 8 0.02 2.58 41.34
C ALA A 8 1.11 2.06 40.38
N ILE A 9 1.96 1.15 40.85
CA ILE A 9 2.99 0.49 40.01
C ILE A 9 2.33 -0.39 38.94
N PHE A 10 1.31 -1.16 39.32
CA PHE A 10 0.59 -2.02 38.36
C PHE A 10 -0.16 -1.21 37.31
N ALA A 11 -0.81 -0.11 37.71
CA ALA A 11 -1.48 0.81 36.80
C ALA A 11 -0.52 1.50 35.82
N SER A 12 0.68 1.87 36.28
CA SER A 12 1.71 2.48 35.42
C SER A 12 2.32 1.49 34.43
N ILE A 13 2.51 0.22 34.82
CA ILE A 13 2.95 -0.84 33.91
C ILE A 13 1.91 -1.08 32.81
N ILE A 14 0.62 -1.14 33.16
CA ILE A 14 -0.47 -1.29 32.17
C ILE A 14 -0.51 -0.08 31.22
N MET A 15 -0.30 1.12 31.73
CA MET A 15 -0.30 2.34 30.92
C MET A 15 0.87 2.37 29.92
N VAL A 16 2.06 1.91 30.32
CA VAL A 16 3.22 1.79 29.42
C VAL A 16 3.00 0.69 28.37
N LEU A 17 2.43 -0.45 28.75
CA LEU A 17 2.09 -1.54 27.81
C LEU A 17 1.00 -1.13 26.79
N ALA A 18 0.00 -0.37 27.20
CA ALA A 18 -1.06 0.12 26.31
C ALA A 18 -0.55 1.17 25.30
N SER A 19 0.52 1.90 25.64
CA SER A 19 1.11 2.94 24.78
C SER A 19 1.76 2.38 23.52
N GLY A 20 2.24 1.14 23.54
CA GLY A 20 2.93 0.50 22.41
C GLY A 20 2.00 0.00 21.28
N LEU A 21 0.69 -0.09 21.52
CA LEU A 21 -0.29 -0.62 20.56
C LEU A 21 -0.84 0.45 19.59
N LEU A 22 -0.50 1.72 19.78
CA LEU A 22 -1.12 2.85 19.07
C LEU A 22 -0.30 3.42 17.91
N PHE A 23 0.80 2.77 17.53
CA PHE A 23 1.52 3.17 16.33
C PHE A 23 0.97 2.39 15.14
N PRO A 24 0.07 2.97 14.31
CA PRO A 24 -0.13 2.40 13.00
C PRO A 24 1.25 2.39 12.32
N ALA A 25 1.63 1.24 11.75
CA ALA A 25 2.75 1.21 10.81
C ALA A 25 2.39 2.22 9.72
N ALA A 26 2.96 3.43 9.81
CA ALA A 26 2.71 4.50 8.87
C ALA A 26 3.35 4.05 7.57
N ALA A 27 2.58 3.37 6.72
CA ALA A 27 2.95 3.14 5.35
C ALA A 27 3.25 4.52 4.78
N GLN A 28 4.52 4.77 4.47
CA GLN A 28 4.96 6.05 3.95
C GLN A 28 4.11 6.35 2.71
N ALA A 29 3.50 7.54 2.69
CA ALA A 29 2.76 7.97 1.52
C ALA A 29 3.72 7.97 0.32
N PRO A 30 3.31 7.45 -0.84
CA PRO A 30 4.17 7.44 -2.01
C PRO A 30 4.54 8.86 -2.43
N GLN A 31 5.77 9.05 -2.89
CA GLN A 31 6.09 10.19 -3.73
C GLN A 31 5.30 10.06 -5.03
N GLN A 32 4.51 11.08 -5.34
CA GLN A 32 3.66 11.11 -6.53
C GLN A 32 4.17 12.14 -7.53
N GLU A 33 4.34 11.70 -8.76
CA GLU A 33 4.68 12.57 -9.89
C GLU A 33 3.69 12.39 -11.03
N LYS A 34 3.50 13.44 -11.83
CA LYS A 34 2.68 13.40 -13.03
C LYS A 34 3.54 13.78 -14.22
N LEU A 35 3.68 12.86 -15.16
CA LEU A 35 4.45 13.07 -16.38
C LEU A 35 3.70 13.99 -17.35
N LEU A 36 4.41 14.49 -18.37
CA LEU A 36 3.86 15.39 -19.38
C LEU A 36 2.69 14.77 -20.18
N ASN A 37 2.70 13.45 -20.37
CA ASN A 37 1.62 12.71 -21.02
C ASN A 37 0.43 12.42 -20.08
N GLY A 38 0.49 12.88 -18.83
CA GLY A 38 -0.55 12.68 -17.82
C GLY A 38 -0.44 11.39 -17.00
N LEU A 39 0.55 10.53 -17.25
CA LEU A 39 0.78 9.33 -16.45
C LEU A 39 1.14 9.69 -15.01
N LYS A 40 0.51 9.00 -14.05
CA LYS A 40 0.81 9.14 -12.62
C LYS A 40 1.83 8.08 -12.21
N VAL A 41 2.93 8.52 -11.62
CA VAL A 41 3.98 7.65 -11.07
C VAL A 41 3.90 7.73 -9.56
N LEU A 42 3.84 6.57 -8.90
CA LEU A 42 3.82 6.44 -7.45
C LEU A 42 5.07 5.67 -7.03
N MET A 43 5.91 6.28 -6.19
CA MET A 43 7.17 5.72 -5.76
C MET A 43 7.20 5.57 -4.24
N TRP A 44 7.54 4.38 -3.78
CA TRP A 44 7.85 4.10 -2.38
C TRP A 44 9.34 3.87 -2.29
N SER A 45 10.02 4.68 -1.49
CA SER A 45 11.45 4.49 -1.23
C SER A 45 11.60 3.50 -0.09
N ASP A 46 12.29 2.40 -0.35
CA ASP A 46 12.70 1.44 0.67
C ASP A 46 14.23 1.28 0.61
N PRO A 47 14.97 2.02 1.46
CA PRO A 47 16.43 1.99 1.47
C PRO A 47 17.03 0.62 1.83
N GLY A 48 16.25 -0.28 2.44
CA GLY A 48 16.68 -1.63 2.80
C GLY A 48 16.34 -2.69 1.76
N ALA A 49 15.67 -2.32 0.67
CA ALA A 49 15.26 -3.27 -0.36
C ALA A 49 16.40 -3.55 -1.36
N ASP A 50 16.73 -4.83 -1.51
CA ASP A 50 17.70 -5.31 -2.51
C ASP A 50 17.09 -5.41 -3.94
N MET A 51 15.77 -5.23 -4.06
CA MET A 51 15.03 -5.38 -5.31
C MET A 51 13.99 -4.27 -5.49
N VAL A 52 13.90 -3.76 -6.71
CA VAL A 52 12.85 -2.80 -7.10
C VAL A 52 11.71 -3.54 -7.78
N THR A 53 10.48 -3.26 -7.37
CA THR A 53 9.27 -3.76 -8.05
C THR A 53 8.60 -2.63 -8.82
N ALA A 54 8.40 -2.81 -10.12
CA ALA A 54 7.60 -1.91 -10.95
C ALA A 54 6.23 -2.53 -11.25
N ARG A 55 5.17 -1.71 -11.18
CA ARG A 55 3.80 -2.12 -11.57
C ARG A 55 3.18 -1.06 -12.44
N LEU A 56 2.69 -1.46 -13.61
CA LEU A 56 1.91 -0.61 -14.50
C LEU A 56 0.43 -1.00 -14.38
N ARG A 57 -0.43 -0.03 -14.04
CA ARG A 57 -1.88 -0.21 -14.04
C ARG A 57 -2.50 0.68 -15.11
N ILE A 58 -3.12 0.05 -16.10
CA ILE A 58 -3.90 0.74 -17.12
C ILE A 58 -5.36 0.76 -16.66
N HIS A 59 -6.00 1.93 -16.70
CA HIS A 59 -7.42 2.05 -16.38
C HIS A 59 -8.27 1.58 -17.56
N SER A 60 -8.31 0.26 -17.77
CA SER A 60 -9.09 -0.41 -18.81
C SER A 60 -9.43 -1.83 -18.35
N GLY A 61 -10.04 -2.64 -19.22
CA GLY A 61 -10.42 -4.03 -18.93
C GLY A 61 -11.64 -4.46 -19.73
N SER A 62 -12.20 -5.63 -19.41
CA SER A 62 -13.36 -6.20 -20.12
C SER A 62 -14.60 -5.32 -20.11
N ALA A 63 -14.77 -4.44 -19.11
CA ALA A 63 -15.86 -3.47 -19.07
C ALA A 63 -15.78 -2.43 -20.23
N PHE A 64 -14.62 -2.33 -20.89
CA PHE A 64 -14.36 -1.46 -22.02
C PHE A 64 -14.26 -2.24 -23.33
N ASP A 65 -14.68 -3.51 -23.36
CA ASP A 65 -14.76 -4.26 -24.61
C ASP A 65 -15.74 -3.56 -25.57
N PRO A 66 -15.40 -3.41 -26.86
CA PRO A 66 -16.33 -2.85 -27.83
C PRO A 66 -17.55 -3.76 -27.98
N GLN A 67 -18.72 -3.18 -28.27
CA GLN A 67 -19.93 -3.95 -28.50
C GLN A 67 -19.75 -4.97 -29.63
N GLY A 68 -20.15 -6.22 -29.38
CA GLY A 68 -19.99 -7.31 -30.33
C GLY A 68 -18.53 -7.78 -30.50
N LYS A 69 -17.62 -7.33 -29.62
CA LYS A 69 -16.21 -7.73 -29.57
C LYS A 69 -15.77 -8.03 -28.14
N GLU A 70 -16.61 -8.75 -27.42
CA GLU A 70 -16.36 -9.16 -26.04
C GLU A 70 -15.08 -10.00 -25.96
N GLY A 71 -14.27 -9.77 -24.93
CA GLY A 71 -12.98 -10.42 -24.74
C GLY A 71 -11.81 -9.80 -25.50
N THR A 72 -12.01 -8.76 -26.33
CA THR A 72 -10.92 -8.11 -27.07
C THR A 72 -9.87 -7.52 -26.14
N MET A 73 -10.27 -6.89 -25.03
CA MET A 73 -9.32 -6.32 -24.06
C MET A 73 -8.49 -7.41 -23.36
N LYS A 74 -9.06 -8.62 -23.19
CA LYS A 74 -8.31 -9.77 -22.68
C LYS A 74 -7.24 -10.19 -23.69
N VAL A 75 -7.62 -10.37 -24.95
CA VAL A 75 -6.69 -10.73 -26.04
C VAL A 75 -5.61 -9.67 -26.20
N ALA A 76 -5.96 -8.38 -26.13
CA ALA A 76 -4.99 -7.28 -26.19
C ALA A 76 -3.96 -7.38 -25.05
N GLY A 77 -4.39 -7.70 -23.84
CA GLY A 77 -3.48 -7.93 -22.71
C GLY A 77 -2.51 -9.08 -22.96
N GLU A 78 -3.00 -10.21 -23.45
CA GLU A 78 -2.19 -11.39 -23.79
C GLU A 78 -1.19 -11.10 -24.92
N VAL A 79 -1.55 -10.26 -25.89
CA VAL A 79 -0.66 -9.86 -27.00
C VAL A 79 0.43 -8.88 -26.55
N ILE A 80 0.11 -7.93 -25.67
CA ILE A 80 1.07 -6.92 -25.20
C ILE A 80 2.06 -7.52 -24.19
N PHE A 81 1.59 -8.42 -23.33
CA PHE A 81 2.39 -9.07 -22.30
C PHE A 81 2.34 -10.60 -22.48
N PRO A 82 2.98 -11.15 -23.52
CA PRO A 82 3.07 -12.58 -23.70
C PRO A 82 3.85 -13.21 -22.54
N ASN A 83 3.41 -14.39 -22.10
CA ASN A 83 4.14 -15.19 -21.11
C ASN A 83 5.44 -15.75 -21.69
#